data_AF-A0A522AJB9-F1
#
_entry.id   AF-A0A522AJB9-F1
#
_cell.length_a   1.000
_cell.length_b   1.000
_cell.length_c   1.000
_cell.angle_alpha   90.00
_cell.angle_beta   90.00
_cell.angle_gamma   90.00
#
_symmetry.space_group_name_H-M   'P 1'
#
loop_
_entity.id
_entity.type
_entity.pdbx_description
1 polymer ?
#
loop_
_entity_poly.entity_id
_entity_poly.type
_entity_poly.pdbx_seq_one_letter_code
_entity_poly.pdbx_strand_id
1 'polypeptide(L)'
;MKLRSIPMSSNGINRWLAAAAAVIVLVASSASASTLRIASHGRLSVIDPIWTTAYVARSHGYLVYDTLFAMDENFEPKPQMVDTWTVSDDGKVWTFRLRDGLKWHDGTNVTGEDCVASLRRWGKRDGMGQQLFKDVVSLTAADEKTFTMTLREPYGLVLASLAKLSANVPFMMPKRIAETDPMQPIKDATGSGPFIFKQDEREDNKAVYVRNPNYVPRNEVQSLAAG
;
A
#
# COMPACT_ATOMS: atom_id res chain seq x y z
N MET A 1 -6.98 -78.71 -52.06
CA MET A 1 -8.30 -78.63 -52.72
C MET A 1 -8.44 -77.24 -53.34
N LYS A 2 -8.82 -77.16 -54.64
CA LYS A 2 -9.65 -76.12 -55.32
C LYS A 2 -9.97 -74.83 -54.51
N LEU A 3 -9.97 -73.58 -54.99
CA LEU A 3 -9.79 -72.82 -56.25
C LEU A 3 -9.45 -71.35 -55.80
N ARG A 4 -9.19 -70.29 -56.59
CA ARG A 4 -9.20 -69.99 -58.04
C ARG A 4 -8.19 -68.84 -58.34
N SER A 5 -8.15 -68.36 -59.57
CA SER A 5 -7.48 -67.12 -60.02
C SER A 5 -8.48 -66.00 -60.37
N ILE A 6 -7.95 -64.82 -60.76
CA ILE A 6 -8.50 -63.70 -61.60
C ILE A 6 -8.91 -62.43 -60.78
N PRO A 7 -8.65 -61.17 -61.23
CA PRO A 7 -7.67 -60.65 -62.21
C PRO A 7 -6.77 -59.50 -61.69
N MET A 8 -5.77 -59.09 -62.49
CA MET A 8 -5.27 -57.71 -62.50
C MET A 8 -6.28 -56.79 -63.20
N SER A 9 -6.59 -55.63 -62.60
CA SER A 9 -7.16 -54.48 -63.31
C SER A 9 -6.20 -53.31 -63.20
N SER A 10 -5.97 -52.60 -64.31
CA SER A 10 -5.00 -51.53 -64.41
C SER A 10 -5.56 -50.14 -64.09
N ASN A 11 -4.64 -49.19 -63.97
CA ASN A 11 -4.82 -47.75 -64.18
C ASN A 11 -5.76 -46.99 -63.22
N GLY A 12 -5.14 -46.35 -62.23
CA GLY A 12 -5.77 -45.37 -61.34
C GLY A 12 -4.73 -44.40 -60.79
N ILE A 13 -4.10 -43.63 -61.66
CA ILE A 13 -3.20 -42.53 -61.24
C ILE A 13 -4.04 -41.55 -60.42
N ASN A 14 -3.75 -41.39 -59.12
CA ASN A 14 -3.82 -40.07 -58.50
C ASN A 14 -2.94 -39.94 -57.26
N ARG A 15 -2.12 -38.90 -57.32
CA ARG A 15 -1.09 -38.50 -56.37
C ARG A 15 -1.72 -38.14 -55.02
N TRP A 16 -1.37 -38.86 -53.96
CA TRP A 16 -1.54 -38.34 -52.60
C TRP A 16 -0.21 -37.80 -52.10
N LEU A 17 -0.15 -36.46 -52.02
CA LEU A 17 0.97 -35.73 -51.45
C LEU A 17 1.04 -36.03 -49.95
N ALA A 18 2.24 -36.36 -49.47
CA ALA A 18 2.51 -36.43 -48.03
C ALA A 18 2.37 -35.04 -47.41
N ALA A 19 1.50 -34.91 -46.41
CA ALA A 19 1.37 -33.71 -45.59
C ALA A 19 1.73 -34.05 -44.14
N ALA A 20 3.04 -34.04 -43.84
CA ALA A 20 3.52 -34.12 -42.47
C ALA A 20 3.26 -32.76 -41.78
N ALA A 21 2.15 -32.68 -41.04
CA ALA A 21 1.81 -31.49 -40.26
C ALA A 21 2.73 -31.40 -39.02
N ALA A 22 3.82 -30.65 -39.15
CA ALA A 22 4.66 -30.28 -38.01
C ALA A 22 3.88 -29.31 -37.10
N VAL A 23 3.38 -29.81 -35.97
CA VAL A 23 2.75 -28.98 -34.93
C VAL A 23 3.84 -28.18 -34.22
N ILE A 24 4.10 -26.96 -34.69
CA ILE A 24 4.89 -25.98 -33.96
C ILE A 24 4.03 -25.50 -32.78
N VAL A 25 4.27 -26.08 -31.61
CA VAL A 25 3.72 -25.54 -30.36
C VAL A 25 4.45 -24.22 -30.08
N LEU A 26 3.84 -23.11 -30.48
CA LEU A 26 4.19 -21.79 -29.99
C LEU A 26 3.83 -21.72 -28.50
N VAL A 27 4.77 -22.16 -27.65
CA VAL A 27 4.80 -21.72 -26.25
C VAL A 27 5.15 -20.24 -26.28
N ALA A 28 4.11 -19.41 -26.35
CA ALA A 28 4.24 -17.98 -26.11
C ALA A 28 4.62 -17.80 -24.64
N SER A 29 5.93 -17.76 -24.37
CA SER A 29 6.46 -17.36 -23.06
C SER A 29 5.97 -15.95 -22.79
N SER A 30 4.90 -15.84 -22.00
CA SER A 30 4.43 -14.59 -21.43
C SER A 30 5.50 -14.09 -20.46
N ALA A 31 6.49 -13.39 -20.99
CA ALA A 31 7.46 -12.63 -20.22
C ALA A 31 6.70 -11.47 -19.55
N SER A 32 6.02 -11.80 -18.45
CA SER A 32 5.37 -10.83 -17.58
C SER A 32 6.47 -9.93 -17.04
N ALA A 33 6.53 -8.70 -17.55
CA ALA A 33 7.44 -7.68 -17.06
C ALA A 33 6.99 -7.30 -15.64
N SER A 34 7.54 -7.98 -14.64
CA SER A 34 7.21 -7.80 -13.22
C SER A 34 7.67 -6.45 -12.64
N THR A 35 8.42 -5.68 -13.42
CA THR A 35 9.05 -4.42 -13.00
C THR A 35 8.50 -3.24 -13.80
N LEU A 36 7.69 -2.41 -13.14
CA LEU A 36 7.25 -1.12 -13.67
C LEU A 36 8.35 -0.06 -13.46
N ARG A 37 8.65 0.73 -14.49
CA ARG A 37 9.57 1.88 -14.42
C ARG A 37 8.78 3.16 -14.64
N ILE A 38 8.81 4.07 -13.66
CA ILE A 38 8.08 5.35 -13.70
C ILE A 38 9.08 6.50 -13.66
N ALA A 39 8.96 7.46 -14.57
CA ALA A 39 9.67 8.72 -14.49
C ALA A 39 9.02 9.59 -13.40
N SER A 40 9.72 9.80 -12.28
CA SER A 40 9.24 10.67 -11.20
C SER A 40 9.30 12.16 -11.61
N HIS A 41 8.35 12.95 -11.13
CA HIS A 41 8.32 14.41 -11.32
C HIS A 41 9.44 15.16 -10.56
N GLY A 42 10.26 14.44 -9.78
CA GLY A 42 11.45 14.97 -9.12
C GLY A 42 12.27 13.89 -8.42
N ARG A 43 13.47 14.27 -7.96
CA ARG A 43 14.39 13.38 -7.23
C ARG A 43 13.92 13.15 -5.79
N LEU A 44 13.89 11.88 -5.36
CA LEU A 44 13.68 11.52 -3.95
C LEU A 44 14.97 11.81 -3.16
N SER A 45 15.11 13.04 -2.66
CA SER A 45 16.25 13.45 -1.83
C SER A 45 16.07 13.05 -0.35
N VAL A 46 14.85 13.17 0.18
CA VAL A 46 14.47 12.79 1.55
C VAL A 46 13.42 11.68 1.51
N ILE A 47 13.64 10.62 2.30
CA ILE A 47 12.71 9.48 2.43
C ILE A 47 11.59 9.76 3.44
N ASP A 48 11.79 10.68 4.37
CA ASP A 48 10.80 11.03 5.39
C ASP A 48 9.62 11.83 4.77
N PRO A 49 8.40 11.26 4.71
CA PRO A 49 7.25 11.90 4.08
C PRO A 49 6.56 12.97 4.96
N ILE A 50 6.96 13.11 6.23
CA ILE A 50 6.47 14.19 7.12
C ILE A 50 7.53 15.26 7.40
N TRP A 51 8.78 15.04 6.98
CA TRP A 51 9.83 16.06 7.01
C TRP A 51 9.60 17.16 5.98
N THR A 52 9.18 16.80 4.76
CA THR A 52 9.06 17.73 3.64
C THR A 52 7.66 17.72 3.03
N THR A 53 7.25 18.87 2.49
CA THR A 53 6.00 19.02 1.74
C THR A 53 6.10 18.52 0.29
N ALA A 54 7.30 18.12 -0.16
CA ALA A 54 7.54 17.69 -1.54
C ALA A 54 6.74 16.44 -1.92
N TYR A 55 5.99 16.51 -3.02
CA TYR A 55 5.11 15.41 -3.46
C TYR A 55 5.88 14.13 -3.85
N VAL A 56 7.17 14.20 -4.19
CA VAL A 56 8.01 13.01 -4.40
C VAL A 56 8.15 12.19 -3.09
N ALA A 57 8.34 12.86 -1.95
CA ALA A 57 8.44 12.20 -0.65
C ALA A 57 7.07 11.66 -0.20
N ARG A 58 5.97 12.40 -0.46
CA ARG A 58 4.60 11.91 -0.28
C ARG A 58 4.34 10.63 -1.10
N SER A 59 4.73 10.62 -2.38
CA SER A 59 4.57 9.46 -3.26
C SER A 59 5.41 8.26 -2.81
N HIS A 60 6.64 8.48 -2.36
CA HIS A 60 7.43 7.45 -1.65
C HIS A 60 6.68 6.93 -0.42
N GLY A 61 6.10 7.85 0.37
CA GLY A 61 5.31 7.51 1.55
C GLY A 61 4.19 6.52 1.27
N TYR A 62 3.37 6.75 0.24
CA TYR A 62 2.29 5.83 -0.16
C TYR A 62 2.76 4.46 -0.67
N LEU A 63 4.01 4.33 -1.11
CA LEU A 63 4.57 3.03 -1.48
C LEU A 63 5.00 2.23 -0.24
N VAL A 64 5.46 2.92 0.80
CA VAL A 64 6.18 2.33 1.95
C VAL A 64 5.32 2.20 3.21
N TYR A 65 4.40 3.13 3.47
CA TYR A 65 3.61 3.21 4.70
C TYR A 65 2.11 3.24 4.38
N ASP A 66 1.30 2.59 5.21
CA ASP A 66 -0.16 2.77 5.17
C ASP A 66 -0.61 3.99 6.00
N THR A 67 -1.90 4.27 5.92
CA THR A 67 -2.61 5.31 6.66
C THR A 67 -3.78 4.70 7.43
N LEU A 68 -4.28 5.38 8.47
CA LEU A 68 -5.46 4.92 9.21
C LEU A 68 -6.73 4.96 8.36
N PHE A 69 -6.87 6.05 7.58
CA PHE A 69 -7.94 6.33 6.64
C PHE A 69 -7.35 6.94 5.37
N ALA A 70 -8.10 6.90 4.27
CA ALA A 70 -7.78 7.59 3.03
C ALA A 70 -9.06 8.13 2.39
N MET A 71 -8.95 9.12 1.51
CA MET A 71 -10.10 9.64 0.76
C MET A 71 -10.43 8.79 -0.47
N ASP A 72 -11.72 8.60 -0.72
CA ASP A 72 -12.24 8.15 -2.01
C ASP A 72 -12.32 9.29 -3.04
N GLU A 73 -12.84 9.00 -4.24
CA GLU A 73 -13.04 9.98 -5.31
C GLU A 73 -14.03 11.11 -4.97
N ASN A 74 -14.90 10.91 -3.98
CA ASN A 74 -15.86 11.90 -3.49
C ASN A 74 -15.27 12.75 -2.33
N PHE A 75 -14.00 12.53 -1.98
CA PHE A 75 -13.32 13.11 -0.83
C PHE A 75 -13.92 12.71 0.53
N GLU A 76 -14.56 11.54 0.59
CA GLU A 76 -15.05 10.96 1.83
C GLU A 76 -13.97 10.08 2.49
N PRO A 77 -13.71 10.23 3.81
CA PRO A 77 -12.82 9.34 4.55
C PRO A 77 -13.32 7.89 4.56
N LYS A 78 -12.50 6.95 4.07
CA LYS A 78 -12.72 5.51 4.13
C LYS A 78 -11.64 4.83 4.99
N PRO A 79 -12.00 3.80 5.79
CA PRO A 79 -11.06 3.09 6.65
C PRO A 79 -10.00 2.32 5.84
N GLN A 80 -8.73 2.39 6.28
CA GLN A 80 -7.61 1.67 5.66
C GLN A 80 -6.97 0.67 6.64
N MET A 81 -6.09 1.12 7.55
CA MET A 81 -5.60 0.27 8.65
C MET A 81 -6.65 0.07 9.74
N VAL A 82 -7.57 1.02 9.90
CA VAL A 82 -8.72 0.89 10.80
C VAL A 82 -9.70 -0.15 10.23
N ASP A 83 -10.21 -1.00 11.11
CA ASP A 83 -11.35 -1.87 10.86
C ASP A 83 -12.65 -1.12 11.18
N THR A 84 -12.76 -0.71 12.45
CA THR A 84 -13.94 -0.05 13.02
C THR A 84 -13.53 1.11 13.93
N TRP A 85 -14.40 2.10 14.08
CA TRP A 85 -14.23 3.18 15.05
C TRP A 85 -15.57 3.58 15.67
N THR A 86 -15.52 4.15 16.87
CA THR A 86 -16.68 4.71 17.58
C THR A 86 -16.39 6.13 18.04
N VAL A 87 -17.45 6.89 18.26
CA VAL A 87 -17.43 8.24 18.82
C VAL A 87 -18.43 8.29 19.96
N SER A 88 -18.08 8.92 21.09
CA SER A 88 -19.01 9.17 22.19
C SER A 88 -20.11 10.16 21.80
N ASP A 89 -21.24 10.12 22.51
CA ASP A 89 -22.41 10.99 22.27
C ASP A 89 -22.07 12.50 22.32
N ASP A 90 -21.07 12.88 23.12
CA ASP A 90 -20.58 14.26 23.22
C ASP A 90 -19.56 14.64 22.12
N GLY A 91 -19.16 13.71 21.25
CA GLY A 91 -18.20 13.90 20.17
C GLY A 91 -16.73 13.97 20.61
N LYS A 92 -16.41 13.76 21.89
CA LYS A 92 -15.08 14.02 22.48
C LYS A 92 -14.17 12.80 22.53
N VAL A 93 -14.71 11.58 22.62
CA VAL A 93 -13.91 10.35 22.71
C VAL A 93 -14.06 9.54 21.42
N TRP A 94 -12.95 9.38 20.71
CA TRP A 94 -12.85 8.58 19.49
C TRP A 94 -12.04 7.31 19.79
N THR A 95 -12.62 6.13 19.58
CA THR A 95 -11.91 4.86 19.73
C THR A 95 -11.77 4.19 18.37
N PHE A 96 -10.54 3.83 18.01
CA PHE A 96 -10.20 3.20 16.73
C PHE A 96 -9.66 1.79 16.97
N ARG A 97 -10.14 0.82 16.20
CA ARG A 97 -9.68 -0.57 16.21
C ARG A 97 -9.03 -0.90 14.87
N LEU A 98 -7.81 -1.43 14.92
CA LEU A 98 -7.03 -1.84 13.75
C LEU A 98 -7.52 -3.18 13.18
N ARG A 99 -7.33 -3.38 11.87
CA ARG A 99 -7.53 -4.67 11.19
C ARG A 99 -6.58 -5.75 11.73
N ASP A 100 -7.01 -7.00 11.60
CA ASP A 100 -6.14 -8.16 11.82
C ASP A 100 -5.09 -8.31 10.71
N GLY A 101 -3.97 -8.97 11.04
CA GLY A 101 -2.92 -9.33 10.08
C GLY A 101 -1.97 -8.21 9.65
N LEU A 102 -2.18 -6.97 10.11
CA LEU A 102 -1.30 -5.84 9.77
C LEU A 102 0.13 -6.04 10.29
N LYS A 103 1.12 -5.91 9.40
CA LYS A 103 2.54 -6.13 9.68
C LYS A 103 3.44 -5.04 9.09
N TRP A 104 4.50 -4.74 9.82
CA TRP A 104 5.64 -3.97 9.32
C TRP A 104 6.50 -4.82 8.37
N HIS A 105 7.36 -4.18 7.55
CA HIS A 105 8.24 -4.87 6.60
C HIS A 105 9.25 -5.81 7.29
N ASP A 106 9.56 -5.58 8.57
CA ASP A 106 10.38 -6.47 9.41
C ASP A 106 9.61 -7.70 9.96
N GLY A 107 8.32 -7.82 9.67
CA GLY A 107 7.45 -8.93 10.07
C GLY A 107 6.79 -8.77 11.45
N THR A 108 7.18 -7.76 12.23
CA THR A 108 6.50 -7.42 13.49
C THR A 108 5.09 -6.89 13.24
N ASN A 109 4.20 -7.01 14.22
CA ASN A 109 2.80 -6.57 14.07
C ASN A 109 2.72 -5.05 14.17
N VAL A 110 1.80 -4.46 13.40
CA VAL A 110 1.36 -3.07 13.61
C VAL A 110 0.56 -3.01 14.92
N THR A 111 0.83 -2.01 15.74
CA THR A 111 0.15 -1.80 17.02
C THR A 111 -0.51 -0.42 17.16
N GLY A 112 -1.45 -0.30 18.09
CA GLY A 112 -2.03 0.98 18.51
C GLY A 112 -0.97 1.95 19.05
N GLU A 113 0.12 1.46 19.66
CA GLU A 113 1.23 2.31 20.11
C GLU A 113 1.97 2.96 18.94
N ASP A 114 2.21 2.20 17.86
CA ASP A 114 2.82 2.73 16.62
C ASP A 114 1.96 3.84 16.03
N CYS A 115 0.63 3.63 15.99
CA CYS A 115 -0.33 4.63 15.49
C CYS A 115 -0.33 5.90 16.36
N VAL A 116 -0.33 5.75 17.68
CA VAL A 116 -0.27 6.86 18.64
C VAL A 116 1.02 7.67 18.46
N ALA A 117 2.18 7.01 18.36
CA ALA A 117 3.46 7.68 18.13
C ALA A 117 3.48 8.41 16.78
N SER A 118 3.03 7.74 15.71
CA SER A 118 2.97 8.29 14.34
C SER A 118 2.11 9.54 14.25
N LEU A 119 0.89 9.49 14.80
CA LEU A 119 0.00 10.64 14.83
C LEU A 119 0.56 11.80 15.65
N ARG A 120 1.23 11.53 16.79
CA ARG A 120 1.90 12.56 17.59
C ARG A 120 3.03 13.24 16.81
N ARG A 121 3.86 12.47 16.10
CA ARG A 121 4.95 13.01 15.27
C ARG A 121 4.41 13.85 14.10
N TRP A 122 3.43 13.31 13.37
CA TRP A 122 2.73 13.99 12.28
C TRP A 122 2.05 15.29 12.74
N GLY A 123 1.34 15.27 13.87
CA GLY A 123 0.64 16.42 14.45
C GLY A 123 1.54 17.58 14.89
N LYS A 124 2.87 17.40 14.94
CA LYS A 124 3.84 18.49 15.11
C LYS A 124 4.25 19.16 13.79
N ARG A 125 4.11 18.46 12.66
CA ARG A 125 4.57 18.91 11.33
C ARG A 125 3.45 19.41 10.43
N ASP A 126 2.31 18.74 10.43
CA ASP A 126 1.22 19.08 9.53
C ASP A 126 0.30 20.18 10.09
N GLY A 127 -0.14 21.09 9.24
CA GLY A 127 -1.02 22.19 9.66
C GLY A 127 -2.40 21.73 10.14
N MET A 128 -2.99 20.69 9.53
CA MET A 128 -4.29 20.15 9.95
C MET A 128 -4.13 19.30 11.22
N GLY A 129 -3.06 18.50 11.29
CA GLY A 129 -2.65 17.82 12.52
C GLY A 129 -2.43 18.78 13.69
N GLN A 130 -1.74 19.90 13.48
CA GLN A 130 -1.53 20.93 14.51
C GLN A 130 -2.84 21.55 15.01
N GLN A 131 -3.88 21.68 14.16
CA GLN A 131 -5.20 22.14 14.64
C GLN A 131 -5.89 21.07 15.48
N LEU A 132 -5.98 19.83 14.99
CA LEU A 132 -6.55 18.70 15.74
C LEU A 132 -5.88 18.54 17.12
N PHE A 133 -4.54 18.58 17.17
CA PHE A 133 -3.76 18.41 18.40
C PHE A 133 -3.82 19.59 19.39
N LYS A 134 -4.55 20.68 19.11
CA LYS A 134 -4.91 21.68 20.13
C LYS A 134 -5.96 21.15 21.11
N ASP A 135 -6.90 20.38 20.59
CA ASP A 135 -8.01 19.83 21.37
C ASP A 135 -7.70 18.44 21.93
N VAL A 136 -6.76 17.69 21.37
CA VAL A 136 -6.32 16.39 21.91
C VAL A 136 -5.78 16.53 23.34
N VAL A 137 -6.56 16.02 24.31
CA VAL A 137 -6.19 15.89 25.73
C VAL A 137 -5.38 14.61 25.94
N SER A 138 -5.80 13.50 25.33
CA SER A 138 -5.05 12.25 25.34
C SER A 138 -5.15 11.52 24.00
N LEU A 139 -4.12 10.72 23.71
CA LEU A 139 -4.07 9.83 22.57
C LEU A 139 -3.22 8.63 23.01
N THR A 140 -3.86 7.48 23.25
CA THR A 140 -3.27 6.35 23.98
C THR A 140 -3.74 5.03 23.40
N ALA A 141 -2.85 4.03 23.33
CA ALA A 141 -3.23 2.66 23.06
C ALA A 141 -3.97 2.11 24.29
N ALA A 142 -5.15 1.53 24.08
CA ALA A 142 -5.88 0.78 25.09
C ALA A 142 -5.44 -0.70 25.12
N ASP A 143 -5.10 -1.24 23.95
CA ASP A 143 -4.51 -2.56 23.75
C ASP A 143 -3.65 -2.57 22.45
N GLU A 144 -3.15 -3.74 22.03
CA GLU A 144 -2.33 -3.87 20.81
C GLU A 144 -3.01 -3.35 19.54
N LYS A 145 -4.35 -3.43 19.43
CA LYS A 145 -5.11 -3.08 18.22
C LYS A 145 -6.06 -1.91 18.42
N THR A 146 -6.32 -1.50 19.65
CA THR A 146 -7.25 -0.43 19.98
C THR A 146 -6.51 0.79 20.51
N PHE A 147 -6.78 1.97 19.97
CA PHE A 147 -6.31 3.23 20.53
C PHE A 147 -7.43 4.27 20.61
N THR A 148 -7.37 5.13 21.63
CA THR A 148 -8.39 6.13 21.94
C THR A 148 -7.78 7.52 21.90
N MET A 149 -8.49 8.44 21.26
CA MET A 149 -8.22 9.86 21.23
C MET A 149 -9.31 10.59 22.01
N THR A 150 -8.94 11.30 23.07
CA THR A 150 -9.86 12.14 23.86
C THR A 150 -9.58 13.60 23.55
N LEU A 151 -10.64 14.32 23.21
CA LEU A 151 -10.63 15.73 22.86
C LEU A 151 -11.20 16.58 24.01
N ARG A 152 -10.78 17.84 24.08
CA ARG A 152 -11.32 18.86 24.99
C ARG A 152 -12.70 19.30 24.53
N GLU A 153 -12.83 19.61 23.24
CA GLU A 153 -14.07 19.96 22.57
C GLU A 153 -14.25 19.10 21.30
N PRO A 154 -15.49 18.96 20.78
CA PRO A 154 -15.76 18.09 19.64
C PRO A 154 -15.14 18.67 18.36
N TYR A 155 -14.31 17.87 17.68
CA TYR A 155 -13.62 18.31 16.46
C TYR A 155 -14.24 17.64 15.23
N GLY A 156 -15.10 18.36 14.50
CA GLY A 156 -15.85 17.80 13.36
C GLY A 156 -15.02 17.29 12.17
N LEU A 157 -13.70 17.53 12.16
CA LEU A 157 -12.79 17.17 11.07
C LEU A 157 -11.83 16.02 11.42
N VAL A 158 -12.07 15.22 12.47
CA VAL A 158 -11.17 14.10 12.87
C VAL A 158 -10.86 13.19 11.69
N LEU A 159 -11.89 12.59 11.06
CA LEU A 159 -11.68 11.64 9.96
C LEU A 159 -11.07 12.32 8.73
N ALA A 160 -11.45 13.57 8.42
CA ALA A 160 -10.87 14.32 7.32
C ALA A 160 -9.37 14.62 7.54
N SER A 161 -8.96 14.87 8.78
CA SER A 161 -7.57 15.06 9.18
C SER A 161 -6.77 13.77 9.08
N LEU A 162 -7.36 12.64 9.46
CA LEU A 162 -6.71 11.32 9.41
C LEU A 162 -6.70 10.69 8.01
N ALA A 163 -7.60 11.11 7.11
CA ALA A 163 -7.66 10.67 5.70
C ALA A 163 -6.96 11.63 4.72
N LYS A 164 -6.45 12.76 5.22
CA LYS A 164 -5.86 13.86 4.44
C LYS A 164 -4.82 13.39 3.43
N LEU A 165 -5.10 13.65 2.15
CA LEU A 165 -4.28 13.20 1.03
C LEU A 165 -3.23 14.20 0.52
N SER A 166 -3.09 15.42 1.06
CA SER A 166 -2.15 16.43 0.54
C SER A 166 -0.69 16.18 0.99
N ALA A 167 0.19 17.20 0.96
CA ALA A 167 1.53 17.11 1.57
C ALA A 167 1.43 16.69 3.05
N ASN A 168 2.46 16.02 3.61
CA ASN A 168 2.47 15.57 5.02
C ASN A 168 1.21 14.76 5.39
N VAL A 169 1.04 13.60 4.77
CA VAL A 169 -0.01 12.62 5.07
C VAL A 169 0.25 11.98 6.45
N PRO A 170 -0.77 11.61 7.24
CA PRO A 170 -0.62 10.84 8.47
C PRO A 170 -0.27 9.36 8.19
N PHE A 171 0.95 9.14 7.67
CA PHE A 171 1.52 7.81 7.49
C PHE A 171 1.86 7.15 8.83
N MET A 172 1.53 5.87 8.96
CA MET A 172 1.85 5.09 10.16
C MET A 172 3.24 4.44 10.02
N MET A 173 4.04 4.53 11.07
CA MET A 173 5.41 4.05 11.16
C MET A 173 5.58 3.25 12.46
N PRO A 174 6.50 2.26 12.51
CA PRO A 174 6.91 1.64 13.77
C PRO A 174 7.27 2.70 14.82
N LYS A 175 6.88 2.51 16.08
CA LYS A 175 7.07 3.45 17.20
C LYS A 175 8.52 3.94 17.32
N ARG A 176 9.49 3.05 17.19
CA ARG A 176 10.94 3.36 17.16
C ARG A 176 11.35 4.40 16.11
N ILE A 177 10.60 4.49 15.00
CA ILE A 177 10.80 5.45 13.91
C ILE A 177 9.98 6.72 14.20
N ALA A 178 8.72 6.54 14.61
CA ALA A 178 7.80 7.63 14.95
C ALA A 178 8.22 8.46 16.18
N GLU A 179 9.08 7.93 17.05
CA GLU A 179 9.68 8.66 18.18
C GLU A 179 10.91 9.50 17.76
N THR A 180 11.35 9.42 16.50
CA THR A 180 12.34 10.36 15.94
C THR A 180 11.78 11.78 16.02
N ASP A 181 12.58 12.72 16.56
CA ASP A 181 12.24 14.14 16.64
C ASP A 181 11.58 14.63 15.33
N PRO A 182 10.37 15.22 15.35
CA PRO A 182 9.76 15.79 14.14
C PRO A 182 10.65 16.87 13.48
N MET A 183 11.61 17.43 14.21
CA MET A 183 12.62 18.36 13.70
C MET A 183 13.85 17.68 13.08
N GLN A 184 13.84 16.35 12.91
CA GLN A 184 14.85 15.55 12.21
C GLN A 184 14.22 14.56 11.21
N PRO A 185 14.84 14.31 10.04
CA PRO A 185 14.37 13.29 9.09
C PRO A 185 14.73 11.87 9.53
N ILE A 186 13.82 10.91 9.33
CA ILE A 186 14.08 9.47 9.54
C ILE A 186 15.11 8.92 8.53
N LYS A 187 15.78 7.83 8.93
CA LYS A 187 16.77 7.08 8.12
C LYS A 187 16.39 5.61 7.88
N ASP A 188 15.48 5.09 8.70
CA ASP A 188 14.85 3.77 8.56
C ASP A 188 13.57 3.96 7.73
N ALA A 189 13.37 3.11 6.72
CA ALA A 189 12.23 3.12 5.82
C ALA A 189 11.28 1.93 6.05
N THR A 190 11.36 1.29 7.21
CA THR A 190 10.41 0.22 7.57
C THR A 190 9.00 0.80 7.70
N GLY A 191 8.10 0.38 6.82
CA GLY A 191 6.67 0.69 6.89
C GLY A 191 5.83 -0.57 6.78
N SER A 192 4.54 -0.41 6.47
CA SER A 192 3.57 -1.52 6.30
C SER A 192 3.06 -1.65 4.87
N GLY A 193 3.30 -0.63 4.03
CA GLY A 193 2.66 -0.43 2.73
C GLY A 193 3.03 -1.48 1.67
N PRO A 194 2.46 -1.36 0.46
CA PRO A 194 2.52 -2.38 -0.58
C PRO A 194 3.92 -2.68 -1.12
N PHE A 195 4.91 -1.81 -0.86
CA PHE A 195 6.28 -1.99 -1.29
C PHE A 195 7.31 -1.69 -0.18
N ILE A 196 8.42 -2.41 -0.23
CA ILE A 196 9.60 -2.22 0.62
C ILE A 196 10.62 -1.39 -0.17
N PHE A 197 11.15 -0.33 0.43
CA PHE A 197 12.17 0.51 -0.19
C PHE A 197 13.56 -0.15 -0.12
N LYS A 198 14.18 -0.39 -1.27
CA LYS A 198 15.55 -0.94 -1.39
C LYS A 198 16.58 0.19 -1.28
N GLN A 199 16.82 0.63 -0.04
CA GLN A 199 17.71 1.74 0.27
C GLN A 199 19.18 1.50 -0.15
N ASP A 200 19.59 0.24 -0.21
CA ASP A 200 20.88 -0.25 -0.72
C ASP A 200 21.03 -0.16 -2.26
N GLU A 201 19.92 -0.10 -3.00
CA GLU A 201 19.89 0.06 -4.46
C GLU A 201 19.56 1.51 -4.90
N ARG A 202 19.53 2.44 -3.94
CA ARG A 202 19.27 3.87 -4.18
C ARG A 202 20.47 4.51 -4.88
N GLU A 203 20.21 5.13 -6.02
CA GLU A 203 21.15 6.03 -6.70
C GLU A 203 20.54 7.44 -6.74
N ASP A 204 21.32 8.46 -7.14
CA ASP A 204 20.86 9.84 -7.18
C ASP A 204 19.50 10.02 -7.87
N ASN A 205 19.31 9.43 -9.05
CA ASN A 205 18.08 9.56 -9.82
C ASN A 205 17.22 8.28 -9.84
N LYS A 206 17.46 7.33 -8.93
CA LYS A 206 16.78 6.03 -8.89
C LYS A 206 16.41 5.63 -7.46
N ALA A 207 15.11 5.45 -7.23
CA ALA A 207 14.59 4.76 -6.06
C ALA A 207 14.07 3.38 -6.50
N VAL A 208 14.48 2.32 -5.81
CA VAL A 208 14.05 0.94 -6.10
C VAL A 208 13.12 0.46 -5.00
N TYR A 209 12.07 -0.25 -5.39
CA TYR A 209 11.05 -0.80 -4.50
C TYR A 209 10.75 -2.23 -4.91
N VAL A 210 10.55 -3.11 -3.93
CA VAL A 210 10.11 -4.50 -4.13
C VAL A 210 8.76 -4.71 -3.46
N ARG A 211 7.95 -5.66 -3.96
CA ARG A 211 6.65 -6.00 -3.35
C ARG A 211 6.83 -6.38 -1.88
N ASN A 212 6.01 -5.82 -0.99
CA ASN A 212 5.88 -6.31 0.38
C ASN A 212 5.09 -7.64 0.37
N PRO A 213 5.68 -8.79 0.74
CA PRO A 213 4.98 -10.07 0.75
C PRO A 213 3.96 -10.20 1.88
N ASN A 214 4.05 -9.35 2.91
CA ASN A 214 3.16 -9.32 4.07
C ASN A 214 2.03 -8.29 3.92
N TYR A 215 1.88 -7.66 2.75
CA TYR A 215 0.87 -6.61 2.56
C TYR A 215 -0.55 -7.18 2.55
N VAL A 216 -1.43 -6.58 3.37
CA VAL A 216 -2.85 -6.94 3.44
C VAL A 216 -3.68 -5.77 2.92
N PRO A 217 -4.02 -5.74 1.62
CA PRO A 217 -4.86 -4.69 1.04
C PRO A 217 -6.27 -4.69 1.68
N ARG A 218 -7.07 -3.68 1.35
CA ARG A 218 -8.52 -3.73 1.54
C ARG A 218 -9.14 -4.65 0.47
N ASN A 219 -10.37 -5.08 0.68
CA ASN A 219 -11.10 -5.97 -0.26
C ASN A 219 -12.13 -5.19 -1.11
N GLU A 220 -12.33 -3.92 -0.76
CA GLU A 220 -13.12 -2.97 -1.50
C GLU A 220 -12.48 -2.63 -2.86
N VAL A 221 -13.25 -2.01 -3.76
CA VAL A 221 -12.72 -1.51 -5.03
C VAL A 221 -11.94 -0.22 -4.78
N GLN A 222 -10.75 -0.12 -5.37
CA GLN A 222 -9.94 1.09 -5.32
C GLN A 222 -10.71 2.31 -5.85
N SER A 223 -10.81 3.36 -5.04
CA SER A 223 -11.30 4.70 -5.42
C SER A 223 -10.36 5.76 -4.85
N LEU A 224 -9.76 6.55 -5.73
CA LEU A 224 -8.70 7.53 -5.45
C LEU A 224 -7.52 6.95 -4.62
N ALA A 225 -7.54 7.13 -3.29
CA ALA A 225 -6.49 6.68 -2.37
C ALA A 225 -6.99 5.61 -1.38
N ALA A 226 -8.27 5.22 -1.46
CA ALA A 226 -8.90 4.22 -0.64
C ALA A 226 -9.19 2.94 -1.44
N GLY A 227 -9.21 1.78 -0.77
CA GLY A 227 -9.53 0.48 -1.37
C GLY A 227 -8.31 -0.29 -1.85
#